data_AF-A0A3C0BEZ5-F1
#
_entry.id   AF-A0A3C0BEZ5-F1
#
_cell.length_a   1.000
_cell.length_b   1.000
_cell.length_c   1.000
_cell.angle_alpha   90.00
_cell.angle_beta   90.00
_cell.angle_gamma   90.00
#
_symmetry.space_group_name_H-M   'P 1'
#
loop_
_entity.id
_entity.type
_entity.pdbx_description
1 polymer ?
#
loop_
_entity_poly.entity_id
_entity_poly.type
_entity_poly.pdbx_seq_one_letter_code
_entity_poly.pdbx_strand_id
1 'polypeptide(L)' 'MEAYYNAGKVDAALEFKTAVKGANAMNICSECGSGQTTAEQAAKIYDEDCRKQAVQLGLKWK' A
#
# COMPACT_ATOMS: atom_id res chain seq x y z
N MET A 1 5.29 -6.96 25.64
CA MET A 1 6.04 -6.85 24.37
C MET A 1 7.00 -8.03 24.19
N GLU A 2 7.81 -8.37 25.20
CA GLU A 2 8.76 -9.49 25.19
C GLU A 2 8.16 -10.85 24.78
N ALA A 3 6.96 -11.21 25.28
CA ALA A 3 6.26 -12.42 24.87
C ALA A 3 5.94 -12.48 23.36
N TYR A 4 5.72 -11.34 22.70
CA TYR A 4 5.48 -11.28 21.25
C TYR A 4 6.79 -11.46 20.46
N TYR A 5 7.89 -10.89 20.95
CA TYR A 5 9.22 -11.11 20.37
C TYR A 5 9.62 -12.59 20.46
N ASN A 6 9.49 -13.20 21.63
CA ASN A 6 9.85 -14.60 21.85
C ASN A 6 8.95 -15.58 21.08
N ALA A 7 7.70 -15.19 20.80
CA ALA A 7 6.78 -15.97 19.99
C ALA A 7 6.93 -15.73 18.47
N GLY A 8 7.89 -14.91 18.03
CA GLY A 8 8.07 -14.57 16.61
C GLY A 8 6.91 -13.78 16.00
N LYS A 9 6.12 -13.09 16.82
CA LYS A 9 4.93 -12.31 16.41
C LYS A 9 5.26 -10.85 16.17
N VAL A 10 6.47 -10.57 15.71
CA VAL A 10 6.98 -9.25 15.37
C VAL A 10 7.63 -9.33 14.00
N ASP A 11 7.44 -8.29 13.21
CA ASP A 11 7.98 -8.19 11.86
C ASP A 11 8.32 -6.72 11.58
N ALA A 12 9.14 -6.47 10.56
CA ALA A 12 9.37 -5.12 10.08
C ALA A 12 8.05 -4.54 9.53
N ALA A 13 7.86 -3.24 9.69
CA ALA A 13 6.69 -2.57 9.10
C ALA A 13 6.66 -2.83 7.59
N LEU A 14 5.44 -3.04 7.05
CA LEU A 14 5.26 -3.52 5.67
C LEU A 14 5.97 -2.64 4.64
N GLU A 15 6.08 -1.33 4.92
CA GLU A 15 6.76 -0.35 4.06
C GLU A 15 8.26 -0.61 3.87
N PHE A 16 8.91 -1.34 4.79
CA PHE A 16 10.30 -1.77 4.66
C PHE A 16 10.44 -3.14 3.99
N LYS A 17 9.32 -3.85 3.77
CA LYS A 17 9.28 -5.19 3.18
C LYS A 17 8.71 -5.20 1.76
N THR A 18 7.89 -4.22 1.41
CA THR A 18 7.30 -4.10 0.08
C THR A 18 8.13 -3.17 -0.81
N ALA A 19 8.47 -3.65 -2.01
CA ALA A 19 9.03 -2.79 -3.05
C ALA A 19 7.95 -1.96 -3.76
N VAL A 20 6.67 -2.35 -3.63
CA VAL A 20 5.54 -1.71 -4.30
C VAL A 20 4.65 -1.02 -3.26
N LYS A 21 4.59 0.30 -3.35
CA LYS A 21 3.71 1.24 -2.64
C LYS A 21 3.41 2.42 -3.58
N GLY A 22 2.18 2.49 -4.09
CA GLY A 22 1.77 3.52 -5.05
C GLY A 22 2.18 4.93 -4.59
N ALA A 23 2.79 5.70 -5.50
CA ALA A 23 3.34 7.02 -5.19
C ALA A 23 2.26 8.03 -4.76
N ASN A 24 1.01 7.83 -5.17
CA ASN A 24 -0.11 8.72 -4.89
C ASN A 24 -0.95 8.30 -3.69
N ALA A 25 -0.54 7.28 -2.93
CA ALA A 25 -1.29 6.72 -1.80
C ALA A 25 -1.83 7.79 -0.84
N MET A 26 -0.99 8.79 -0.51
CA MET A 26 -1.37 9.86 0.42
C MET A 26 -2.55 10.69 -0.10
N ASN A 27 -2.49 11.13 -1.37
CA ASN A 27 -3.55 11.95 -1.97
C ASN A 27 -4.86 11.17 -2.09
N ILE A 28 -4.78 9.91 -2.53
CA ILE A 28 -5.95 9.01 -2.65
C ILE A 28 -6.63 8.84 -1.29
N CYS A 29 -5.86 8.62 -0.23
CA CYS A 29 -6.38 8.53 1.14
C CYS A 29 -7.02 9.85 1.60
N SER A 30 -6.43 11.00 1.29
CA SER A 30 -6.99 12.31 1.63
C SER A 30 -8.30 12.61 0.89
N GLU A 31 -8.39 12.28 -0.40
CA GLU A 31 -9.61 12.40 -1.20
C GLU A 31 -10.73 11.51 -0.64
N CYS A 32 -10.41 10.25 -0.32
CA CYS A 32 -11.37 9.33 0.30
C CYS A 32 -11.81 9.82 1.68
N GLY A 33 -10.87 10.24 2.53
CA GLY A 33 -11.15 10.70 3.89
C GLY A 33 -11.96 12.00 3.95
N SER A 34 -11.88 12.83 2.92
CA SER A 34 -12.69 14.05 2.77
C SER A 34 -14.02 13.82 2.05
N GLY A 35 -14.31 12.60 1.59
CA GLY A 35 -15.55 12.26 0.90
C GLY A 35 -15.61 12.70 -0.57
N GLN A 36 -14.48 13.09 -1.18
CA GLN A 36 -14.41 13.43 -2.61
C GLN A 36 -14.54 12.19 -3.50
N THR A 37 -14.16 11.02 -2.99
CA THR A 37 -14.29 9.72 -3.65
C THR A 37 -14.93 8.71 -2.72
N THR A 38 -15.56 7.66 -3.27
CA THR A 38 -15.97 6.51 -2.45
C THR A 38 -14.78 5.63 -2.09
N ALA A 39 -14.90 4.82 -1.04
CA ALA A 39 -13.89 3.84 -0.66
C ALA A 39 -13.57 2.86 -1.79
N GLU A 40 -14.59 2.42 -2.54
CA GLU A 40 -14.40 1.52 -3.69
C GLU A 40 -13.60 2.18 -4.82
N GLN A 41 -13.89 3.45 -5.12
CA GLN A 41 -13.17 4.20 -6.14
C GLN A 41 -11.71 4.43 -5.74
N ALA A 42 -11.47 4.87 -4.50
CA ALA A 42 -10.12 5.07 -3.97
C ALA A 42 -9.30 3.78 -3.99
N ALA A 43 -9.89 2.65 -3.61
CA ALA A 43 -9.23 1.35 -3.67
C ALA A 43 -8.83 0.98 -5.11
N LYS A 44 -9.74 1.13 -6.09
CA LYS A 44 -9.44 0.87 -7.51
C LYS A 44 -8.32 1.75 -8.05
N ILE A 45 -8.32 3.04 -7.70
CA ILE A 45 -7.27 3.98 -8.10
C ILE A 45 -5.93 3.58 -7.48
N TYR A 46 -5.93 3.18 -6.21
CA TYR A 46 -4.72 2.75 -5.51
C TYR A 46 -4.14 1.43 -6.04
N ASP A 47 -5.00 0.48 -6.42
CA ASP A 47 -4.57 -0.77 -7.06
C ASP A 47 -3.86 -0.48 -8.39
N GLU A 48 -4.42 0.41 -9.22
CA GLU A 48 -3.80 0.82 -10.48
C GLU A 48 -2.48 1.58 -10.26
N ASP A 49 -2.39 2.40 -9.21
CA ASP A 49 -1.15 3.11 -8.84
C ASP A 49 -0.04 2.13 -8.42
N CYS A 50 -0.38 1.11 -7.61
CA CYS A 50 0.52 0.02 -7.27
C CYS A 50 0.94 -0.79 -8.50
N ARG A 51 0.00 -1.09 -9.41
CA ARG A 51 0.28 -1.80 -10.66
C ARG A 51 1.29 -1.05 -11.52
N LYS A 52 1.11 0.26 -11.71
CA LYS A 52 2.02 1.12 -12.47
C LYS A 52 3.43 1.10 -11.89
N GLN A 53 3.56 1.20 -10.58
CA GLN A 53 4.87 1.14 -9.93
C GLN A 53 5.50 -0.25 -10.06
N ALA A 54 4.73 -1.33 -9.92
CA ALA A 54 5.24 -2.69 -10.14
C ALA A 54 5.78 -2.87 -11.57
N VAL A 55 5.11 -2.30 -12.58
CA VAL A 55 5.59 -2.28 -13.96
C VAL A 55 6.88 -1.46 -14.11
N GLN A 56 6.97 -0.28 -13.49
CA GLN A 56 8.20 0.54 -13.50
C GLN A 56 9.39 -0.17 -12.86
N LEU A 57 9.15 -0.98 -11.83
CA LEU A 57 10.16 -1.81 -11.19
C LEU A 57 10.51 -3.09 -11.97
N GLY A 58 9.83 -3.34 -13.10
CA GLY A 58 10.07 -4.52 -13.94
C GLY A 58 9.50 -5.83 -13.40
N LEU A 59 8.55 -5.78 -12.46
CA LEU A 59 8.03 -6.97 -11.73
C LEU A 59 7.08 -7.87 -12.56
N LYS A 60 7.07 -7.77 -13.89
CA LYS A 60 6.20 -8.55 -14.82
C LYS A 60 4.72 -8.64 -14.38
N TRP A 61 4.19 -7.54 -13.86
CA TRP A 61 2.77 -7.44 -13.48
C TRP A 61 1.91 -7.20 -14.72
N LYS A 62 0.74 -7.84 -14.81
CA LYS A 62 -0.25 -7.61 -15.87
C LYS A 62 -1.44 -6.84 -15.32
#